data_AF-A0A9E6AR82-F1
#
_entry.id   AF-A0A9E6AR82-F1
#
_cell.length_a   1.000
_cell.length_b   1.000
_cell.length_c   1.000
_cell.angle_alpha   90.00
_cell.angle_beta   90.00
_cell.angle_gamma   90.00
#
_symmetry.space_group_name_H-M   'P 1'
#
loop_
_entity.id
_entity.type
_entity.pdbx_description
1 polymer ?
#
loop_
_entity_poly.entity_id
_entity_poly.type
_entity_poly.pdbx_seq_one_letter_code
_entity_poly.pdbx_strand_id
1 'polypeptide(L)'
;MSGVQNISVAPDEADQRLDRWLRRKFPHVGQGRIEKLCRKGEIRVDGGRVKANTRVSAGQTVRLPPLPERGPETAPARPRVTDADAQ
;
A
#
# COMPACT_ATOMS: atom_id res chain seq x y z
N MET A 1 -8.19 10.83 -18.01
CA MET A 1 -8.38 11.69 -16.81
C MET A 1 -8.07 10.84 -15.59
N SER A 2 -7.02 11.18 -14.84
CA SER A 2 -6.50 10.33 -13.77
C SER A 2 -7.48 10.27 -12.59
N GLY A 3 -8.14 9.14 -12.39
CA GLY A 3 -9.00 8.82 -11.24
C GLY A 3 -8.20 8.68 -9.95
N VAL A 4 -7.54 9.75 -9.53
CA VAL A 4 -6.83 9.83 -8.24
C VAL A 4 -7.87 9.76 -7.13
N GLN A 5 -7.61 8.93 -6.13
CA GLN A 5 -8.47 8.78 -4.96
C GLN A 5 -7.76 9.34 -3.73
N ASN A 6 -8.49 10.09 -2.91
CA ASN A 6 -8.00 10.60 -1.64
C ASN A 6 -8.80 9.93 -0.52
N ILE A 7 -8.10 9.24 0.37
CA ILE A 7 -8.72 8.48 1.46
C ILE A 7 -8.17 9.01 2.78
N SER A 8 -9.08 9.43 3.65
CA SER A 8 -8.76 9.88 5.01
C SER A 8 -8.49 8.69 5.92
N VAL A 9 -7.49 8.81 6.80
CA VAL A 9 -7.20 7.82 7.84
C VAL A 9 -8.13 8.06 9.01
N ALA A 10 -8.97 7.08 9.31
CA ALA A 10 -9.89 7.13 10.44
C ALA A 10 -9.16 6.87 11.78
N PRO A 11 -9.69 7.32 12.93
CA PRO A 11 -9.02 7.19 14.22
C PRO A 11 -8.76 5.74 14.66
N ASP A 12 -9.65 4.82 14.26
CA ASP A 12 -9.56 3.37 14.45
C ASP A 12 -8.47 2.72 13.58
N GLU A 13 -8.06 3.40 12.52
CA GLU A 13 -7.02 3.00 11.57
C GLU A 13 -5.71 3.77 11.76
N ALA A 14 -5.56 4.49 12.87
CA ALA A 14 -4.35 5.23 13.22
C ALA A 14 -3.25 4.32 13.80
N ASP A 15 -2.02 4.84 13.85
CA ASP A 15 -0.79 4.19 14.37
C ASP A 15 -0.40 2.86 13.68
N GLN A 16 -1.06 2.51 12.57
CA GLN A 16 -0.65 1.40 11.72
C GLN A 16 0.27 1.88 10.60
N ARG A 17 1.07 0.95 10.07
CA ARG A 17 1.90 1.20 8.89
C ARG A 17 1.01 1.39 7.66
N LEU A 18 1.42 2.31 6.79
CA LEU A 18 0.75 2.63 5.53
C LEU A 18 0.57 1.38 4.65
N ASP A 19 1.58 0.53 4.55
CA ASP A 19 1.48 -0.72 3.80
C ASP A 19 0.40 -1.66 4.34
N ARG A 20 0.34 -1.86 5.65
CA ARG A 20 -0.72 -2.65 6.30
C ARG A 20 -2.10 -2.03 6.11
N TRP A 21 -2.19 -0.70 6.20
CA TRP A 21 -3.42 0.03 5.96
C TRP A 21 -3.94 -0.15 4.53
N LEU A 22 -3.06 0.00 3.55
CA LEU A 22 -3.39 -0.22 2.15
C LEU A 22 -3.76 -1.66 1.85
N ARG A 23 -3.10 -2.65 2.47
CA ARG A 23 -3.47 -4.07 2.30
C ARG A 23 -4.82 -4.41 2.93
N ARG A 24 -5.21 -3.75 4.03
CA ARG A 24 -6.55 -3.92 4.62
C ARG A 24 -7.64 -3.38 3.71
N LYS A 25 -7.46 -2.19 3.13
CA LYS A 25 -8.44 -1.59 2.20
C LYS A 25 -8.40 -2.21 0.80
N PHE A 26 -7.22 -2.57 0.32
CA PHE A 26 -6.96 -3.10 -1.01
C PHE A 26 -6.20 -4.43 -0.93
N PRO A 27 -6.87 -5.54 -0.58
CA PRO A 27 -6.23 -6.84 -0.39
C PRO A 27 -5.57 -7.40 -1.65
N HIS A 28 -6.00 -6.95 -2.83
CA HIS A 28 -5.43 -7.33 -4.12
C HIS A 28 -4.09 -6.63 -4.43
N VAL A 29 -3.69 -5.61 -3.66
CA VAL A 29 -2.42 -4.89 -3.86
C VAL A 29 -1.34 -5.51 -2.99
N GLY A 30 -0.38 -6.20 -3.63
CA GLY A 30 0.77 -6.78 -2.95
C GLY A 30 1.78 -5.75 -2.44
N GLN A 31 2.60 -6.14 -1.45
CA GLN A 31 3.63 -5.28 -0.82
C GLN A 31 4.58 -4.65 -1.85
N GLY A 32 5.12 -5.43 -2.79
CA GLY A 32 6.04 -4.92 -3.81
C GLY A 32 5.42 -3.84 -4.70
N ARG A 33 4.10 -3.92 -4.94
CA ARG A 33 3.37 -2.88 -5.68
C ARG A 33 3.22 -1.62 -4.85
N ILE A 34 2.84 -1.73 -3.57
CA ILE A 34 2.77 -0.59 -2.64
C ILE A 34 4.13 0.12 -2.58
N GLU A 35 5.21 -0.63 -2.40
CA GLU A 35 6.55 -0.08 -2.36
C GLU A 35 6.93 0.61 -3.68
N LYS A 36 6.61 0.01 -4.83
CA LYS A 36 6.85 0.62 -6.14
C LYS A 36 6.09 1.94 -6.29
N LEU A 37 4.83 2.00 -5.86
CA LEU A 37 4.00 3.21 -5.91
C LEU A 37 4.52 4.32 -4.97
N CYS A 38 4.93 3.96 -3.75
CA CYS A 38 5.59 4.91 -2.83
C CYS A 38 6.94 5.41 -3.40
N ARG A 39 7.75 4.51 -3.98
CA ARG A 39 9.02 4.87 -4.63
C ARG A 39 8.81 5.75 -5.85
N LYS A 40 7.74 5.58 -6.62
CA LYS A 40 7.39 6.50 -7.72
C LYS A 40 6.79 7.82 -7.25
N GLY A 41 6.41 7.93 -5.97
CA GLY A 41 5.71 9.10 -5.44
C GLY A 41 4.26 9.19 -5.92
N GLU A 42 3.67 8.08 -6.35
CA GLU A 42 2.26 8.02 -6.72
C GLU A 42 1.37 8.06 -5.47
N ILE A 43 1.79 7.37 -4.41
CA ILE A 43 1.19 7.45 -3.08
C ILE A 43 1.79 8.63 -2.32
N ARG A 44 0.92 9.50 -1.80
CA ARG A 44 1.30 10.63 -0.95
C ARG A 44 0.43 10.66 0.30
N VAL A 45 0.99 11.11 1.41
CA VAL A 45 0.24 11.36 2.65
C VAL A 45 0.38 12.84 2.95
N ASP A 46 -0.74 13.55 3.06
CA ASP A 46 -0.79 15.01 3.24
C ASP A 46 0.04 15.79 2.20
N GLY A 47 0.14 15.24 0.98
CA GLY A 47 0.96 15.80 -0.10
C GLY A 47 2.44 15.45 -0.04
N GLY A 48 2.92 14.86 1.06
CA GLY A 48 4.30 14.40 1.23
C GLY A 48 4.58 13.04 0.60
N ARG A 49 5.82 12.83 0.12
CA ARG A 49 6.31 11.51 -0.30
C ARG A 49 6.64 10.69 0.93
N VAL A 50 6.08 9.49 1.02
CA VAL A 50 6.21 8.61 2.18
C VAL A 50 6.78 7.25 1.80
N LYS A 51 7.31 6.53 2.80
CA LYS A 51 7.73 5.14 2.64
C LYS A 51 6.56 4.22 3.00
N ALA A 52 6.58 3.00 2.48
CA ALA A 52 5.54 2.01 2.75
C ALA A 52 5.46 1.64 4.26
N ASN A 53 6.57 1.74 4.99
CA ASN A 53 6.65 1.47 6.42
C ASN A 53 6.30 2.68 7.31
N THR A 54 5.98 3.84 6.73
CA THR A 54 5.57 5.04 7.49
C THR A 54 4.28 4.72 8.26
N ARG A 55 4.21 5.12 9.54
CA ARG A 55 2.97 5.03 10.32
C ARG A 55 2.04 6.17 9.93
N VAL A 56 0.75 5.85 9.79
CA VAL A 56 -0.29 6.83 9.52
C VAL A 56 -0.97 7.25 10.81
N SER A 57 -1.36 8.53 10.88
CA SER A 57 -2.09 9.11 12.01
C SER A 57 -3.53 9.40 11.62
N ALA A 58 -4.42 9.45 12.61
CA ALA A 58 -5.80 9.87 12.41
C ALA A 58 -5.86 11.27 11.76
N GLY A 59 -6.74 11.44 10.78
CA GLY A 59 -6.93 12.72 10.09
C GLY A 59 -5.97 12.97 8.92
N GLN A 60 -4.97 12.12 8.70
CA GLN A 60 -4.12 12.22 7.51
C GLN A 60 -4.86 11.84 6.24
N THR A 61 -4.54 12.49 5.13
CA THR A 61 -5.11 12.18 3.81
C THR A 61 -4.11 11.44 2.95
N VAL A 62 -4.44 10.18 2.61
CA VAL A 62 -3.65 9.36 1.70
C VAL A 62 -4.19 9.51 0.29
N ARG A 63 -3.35 10.06 -0.60
CA ARG A 63 -3.61 10.13 -2.04
C ARG A 63 -3.10 8.87 -2.71
N LEU A 64 -3.96 8.21 -3.46
CA LEU A 64 -3.68 7.02 -4.25
C LEU A 64 -3.93 7.28 -5.74
N PRO A 65 -3.09 6.72 -6.63
CA PRO A 65 -3.39 6.69 -8.06
C PRO A 65 -4.61 5.81 -8.33
N PRO A 66 -5.24 5.91 -9.51
CA PRO A 66 -6.22 4.92 -9.95
C PRO A 66 -5.56 3.55 -9.98
N LEU A 67 -5.83 2.75 -8.94
CA LEU A 67 -5.46 1.34 -8.94
C LEU A 67 -6.40 0.67 -9.94
N PRO A 68 -5.88 -0.11 -10.91
CA PRO A 68 -6.72 -0.84 -11.83
C PRO A 68 -7.65 -1.73 -11.02
N GLU A 69 -8.96 -1.55 -11.22
CA GLU A 69 -9.95 -2.48 -10.72
C GLU A 69 -9.64 -3.88 -11.22
N ARG A 70 -10.01 -4.86 -10.40
CA ARG A 70 -9.74 -6.29 -10.52
C ARG A 70 -9.86 -6.81 -11.97
N GLY A 71 -8.79 -6.72 -12.75
CA GLY A 71 -8.55 -7.64 -13.85
C GLY A 71 -8.21 -9.01 -13.26
N PRO A 72 -8.58 -10.13 -13.92
CA PRO A 72 -8.40 -11.46 -13.37
C PRO A 72 -6.95 -11.70 -12.99
N GLU A 73 -6.80 -12.40 -11.87
CA GLU A 73 -5.59 -12.72 -11.13
C GLU A 73 -4.33 -12.88 -12.00
N THR A 74 -3.32 -12.07 -11.75
CA THR A 74 -1.92 -12.50 -11.92
C THR A 74 -1.04 -11.76 -10.91
N ALA A 75 -1.18 -12.14 -9.65
CA ALA A 75 -0.06 -12.03 -8.72
C ALA A 75 0.13 -13.41 -8.10
N PRO A 76 1.01 -14.26 -8.66
CA PRO A 76 1.41 -15.45 -7.95
C PRO A 76 2.15 -15.00 -6.68
N ALA A 77 1.54 -15.24 -5.52
CA ALA A 77 2.30 -15.30 -4.28
C ALA A 77 3.23 -16.51 -4.41
N ARG A 78 4.49 -16.29 -4.78
CA ARG A 78 5.53 -17.28 -4.52
C ARG A 78 5.96 -17.10 -3.07
N PRO A 79 5.65 -18.03 -2.14
CA PRO A 79 6.57 -18.24 -1.04
C PRO A 79 7.81 -18.91 -1.63
N ARG A 80 8.88 -18.16 -1.88
CA ARG A 80 10.22 -18.76 -1.83
C ARG A 80 10.73 -18.57 -0.41
N VAL A 81 10.20 -19.38 0.49
CA VAL A 81 11.06 -19.94 1.54
C VAL A 81 11.68 -21.15 0.88
N THR A 82 12.97 -21.07 0.57
CA THR A 82 13.77 -22.27 0.32
C THR A 82 14.27 -22.76 1.66
N ASP A 83 13.90 -23.99 2.02
CA ASP A 83 14.50 -24.79 3.11
C ASP A 83 16.00 -25.06 2.82
N ALA A 84 16.87 -24.06 3.02
CA ALA A 84 18.30 -24.20 2.73
C ALA A 84 19.26 -23.68 3.83
N ASP A 85 18.76 -23.34 5.04
CA ASP A 85 19.61 -22.92 6.16
C ASP A 85 19.26 -23.68 7.46
N ALA A 86 19.34 -25.01 7.39
CA ALA A 86 19.36 -25.87 8.56
C ALA A 86 20.26 -27.09 8.32
N GLN A 87 21.58 -26.86 8.27
CA GLN A 87 22.59 -27.86 8.62
C GLN A 87 23.67 -27.20 9.47
#